data_AF-A0A2T7NH87-F1
#
_entry.id   AF-A0A2T7NH87-F1
#
_cell.length_a   1.000
_cell.length_b   1.000
_cell.length_c   1.000
_cell.angle_alpha   90.00
_cell.angle_beta   90.00
_cell.angle_gamma   90.00
#
_symmetry.space_group_name_H-M   'P 1'
#
loop_
_entity.id
_entity.type
_entity.pdbx_description
1 polymer ?
#
loop_
_entity_poly.entity_id
_entity_poly.type
_entity_poly.pdbx_seq_one_letter_code
_entity_poly.pdbx_strand_id
1 'polypeptide(L)'
;MQRAFQTSMFLHQPDIVFVLGDLLDEGKWCDDEEFLNHVERFNTMFSVPSGTQRHVVVGNHDVGFHYMMTAHKSQRFTEAFQSPTVGMLHINGVTFVFINSMAMEGDGCSLCAEASQSLNLISQQLKCAKEGFKAKGCDKYEPFQYSRPILLQHFPLFRQSDANCSTEDAAPAQEKTVAFKSKHDTLSQQATAQLCGEKAKERWAALSSRSIG
;
A
#
# COMPACT_ATOMS: atom_id res chain seq x y z
N MET A 1 5.09 -21.14 -5.19
CA MET A 1 5.56 -19.75 -5.35
C MET A 1 7.07 -19.63 -5.57
N GLN A 2 7.95 -20.17 -4.72
CA GLN A 2 9.42 -19.96 -4.82
C GLN A 2 10.00 -20.14 -6.23
N ARG A 3 9.78 -21.29 -6.89
CA ARG A 3 10.33 -21.53 -8.24
C ARG A 3 9.92 -20.46 -9.24
N ALA A 4 8.63 -20.11 -9.29
CA ALA A 4 8.14 -19.07 -10.20
C ALA A 4 8.74 -17.70 -9.90
N PHE A 5 8.84 -17.33 -8.61
CA PHE A 5 9.45 -16.07 -8.20
C PHE A 5 10.94 -16.02 -8.58
N GLN A 6 11.73 -17.05 -8.24
CA GLN A 6 13.16 -17.09 -8.56
C GLN A 6 13.41 -17.13 -10.09
N THR A 7 12.56 -17.80 -10.86
CA THR A 7 12.60 -17.74 -12.33
C THR A 7 12.34 -16.31 -12.83
N SER A 8 11.34 -15.61 -12.29
CA SER A 8 11.06 -14.21 -12.63
C SER A 8 12.25 -13.29 -12.31
N MET A 9 12.87 -13.47 -11.14
CA MET A 9 14.08 -12.73 -10.75
C MET A 9 15.25 -12.97 -11.71
N PHE A 10 15.45 -14.22 -12.14
CA PHE A 10 16.51 -14.57 -13.09
C PHE A 10 16.27 -13.98 -14.48
N LEU A 11 15.04 -14.07 -14.99
CA LEU A 11 14.70 -13.65 -16.35
C LEU A 11 14.59 -12.13 -16.49
N HIS A 12 13.97 -11.46 -15.52
CA HIS A 12 13.67 -10.03 -15.62
C HIS A 12 14.68 -9.13 -14.90
N GLN A 13 15.47 -9.68 -13.97
CA GLN A 13 16.51 -8.96 -13.22
C GLN A 13 16.06 -7.57 -12.70
N PRO A 14 14.94 -7.49 -11.96
CA PRO A 14 14.40 -6.20 -11.56
C PRO A 14 15.26 -5.53 -10.48
N ASP A 15 15.38 -4.21 -10.55
CA ASP A 15 16.02 -3.39 -9.51
C ASP A 15 15.20 -3.36 -8.21
N ILE A 16 13.86 -3.44 -8.34
CA ILE A 16 12.91 -3.26 -7.23
C ILE A 16 11.76 -4.26 -7.40
N VAL A 17 11.38 -4.90 -6.30
CA VAL A 17 10.21 -5.79 -6.21
C VAL A 17 9.28 -5.28 -5.11
N PHE A 18 7.99 -5.14 -5.45
CA PHE A 18 6.92 -4.87 -4.49
C PHE A 18 6.03 -6.11 -4.35
N VAL A 19 5.78 -6.58 -3.13
CA VAL A 19 4.82 -7.66 -2.82
C VAL A 19 3.64 -7.07 -2.06
N LEU A 20 2.43 -7.16 -2.61
CA LEU A 20 1.27 -6.40 -2.15
C LEU A 20 0.36 -7.22 -1.21
N GLY A 21 0.89 -7.70 -0.09
CA GLY A 21 0.15 -8.41 0.95
C GLY A 21 0.05 -9.92 0.75
N ASP A 22 -0.51 -10.57 1.77
CA ASP A 22 -0.71 -12.01 1.88
C ASP A 22 0.60 -12.78 1.70
N LEU A 23 1.59 -12.36 2.48
CA LEU A 23 2.93 -12.96 2.56
C LEU A 23 2.89 -14.29 3.34
N LEU A 24 2.04 -14.36 4.35
CA LEU A 24 1.93 -15.43 5.32
C LEU A 24 0.63 -16.21 5.12
N ASP A 25 0.69 -17.52 5.35
CA ASP A 25 -0.47 -18.42 5.21
C ASP A 25 -1.51 -18.11 6.30
N GLU A 26 -1.05 -18.09 7.56
CA GLU A 26 -1.88 -17.95 8.75
C GLU A 26 -1.40 -16.84 9.70
N GLY A 27 -0.78 -15.78 9.17
CA GLY A 27 -0.33 -14.61 9.95
C GLY A 27 -1.41 -14.03 10.89
N LYS A 28 -2.66 -14.07 10.43
CA LYS A 28 -3.87 -13.68 11.17
C LYS A 28 -4.22 -14.56 12.37
N TRP A 29 -3.76 -15.81 12.44
CA TRP A 29 -4.11 -16.79 13.49
C TRP A 29 -2.93 -17.26 14.34
N CYS A 30 -1.74 -17.33 13.75
CA CYS A 30 -0.56 -17.91 14.38
C CYS A 30 -0.09 -17.14 15.61
N ASP A 31 0.54 -17.86 16.54
CA ASP A 31 1.29 -17.27 17.64
C ASP A 31 2.61 -16.63 17.15
N ASP A 32 3.44 -16.13 18.07
CA ASP A 32 4.68 -15.44 17.69
C ASP A 32 5.77 -16.39 17.17
N GLU A 33 5.79 -17.65 17.62
CA GLU A 33 6.77 -18.63 17.15
C GLU A 33 6.43 -19.09 15.73
N GLU A 34 5.17 -19.46 15.49
CA GLU A 34 4.67 -19.79 14.17
C GLU A 34 4.78 -18.61 13.19
N PHE A 35 4.52 -17.38 13.67
CA PHE A 35 4.72 -16.17 12.87
C PHE A 35 6.17 -16.04 12.39
N LEU A 36 7.15 -16.21 13.28
CA LEU A 36 8.57 -16.15 12.91
C LEU A 36 8.97 -17.24 11.91
N ASN A 37 8.42 -18.45 12.06
CA ASN A 37 8.61 -19.54 11.08
C ASN A 37 8.05 -19.16 9.70
N HIS A 38 6.87 -18.52 9.64
CA HIS A 38 6.31 -18.03 8.38
C HIS A 38 7.16 -16.90 7.78
N VAL A 39 7.69 -15.99 8.60
CA VAL A 39 8.60 -14.92 8.16
C VAL A 39 9.87 -15.49 7.53
N GLU A 40 10.52 -16.46 8.18
CA GLU A 40 11.73 -17.12 7.65
C GLU A 40 11.43 -17.83 6.32
N ARG A 41 10.31 -18.54 6.25
CA ARG A 41 9.88 -19.22 5.02
C ARG A 41 9.63 -18.22 3.89
N PHE A 42 8.94 -17.10 4.15
CA PHE A 42 8.74 -16.05 3.16
C PHE A 42 10.08 -15.47 2.69
N ASN A 43 10.99 -15.15 3.61
CA ASN A 43 12.30 -14.61 3.30
C ASN A 43 13.14 -15.54 2.42
N THR A 44 13.04 -16.86 2.66
CA THR A 44 13.70 -17.88 1.84
C THR A 44 13.07 -18.01 0.46
N MET A 45 11.74 -18.07 0.39
CA MET A 45 11.04 -18.30 -0.89
C MET A 45 11.12 -17.10 -1.83
N PHE A 46 11.07 -15.89 -1.27
CA PHE A 46 11.05 -14.62 -2.01
C PHE A 46 12.39 -13.87 -1.90
N SER A 47 13.50 -14.58 -1.67
CA SER A 47 14.83 -13.97 -1.62
C SER A 47 15.17 -13.28 -2.94
N VAL A 48 15.79 -12.10 -2.86
CA VAL A 48 16.23 -11.32 -4.02
C VAL A 48 17.76 -11.27 -4.09
N PRO A 49 18.38 -11.15 -5.28
CA PRO A 49 19.82 -11.04 -5.40
C PRO A 49 20.33 -9.72 -4.82
N SER A 50 21.64 -9.67 -4.53
CA SER A 50 22.29 -8.43 -4.08
C SER A 50 22.11 -7.32 -5.12
N GLY A 51 21.71 -6.13 -4.66
CA GLY A 51 21.40 -4.98 -5.52
C GLY A 51 19.91 -4.79 -5.80
N THR A 52 19.09 -5.84 -5.74
CA THR A 52 17.63 -5.72 -5.83
C THR A 52 17.04 -5.34 -4.49
N GLN A 53 16.15 -4.35 -4.47
CA GLN A 53 15.36 -4.00 -3.29
C GLN A 53 14.03 -4.77 -3.29
N ARG A 54 13.61 -5.24 -2.12
CA ARG A 54 12.29 -5.86 -1.92
C ARG A 54 11.52 -5.12 -0.85
N HIS A 55 10.36 -4.61 -1.23
CA HIS A 55 9.42 -3.91 -0.35
C HIS A 55 8.11 -4.70 -0.30
N VAL A 56 7.47 -4.73 0.86
CA VAL A 56 6.21 -5.44 1.03
C VAL A 56 5.16 -4.53 1.63
N VAL A 57 3.91 -4.84 1.35
CA VAL A 57 2.74 -4.26 2.01
C VAL A 57 2.00 -5.37 2.73
N VAL A 58 1.32 -5.05 3.82
CA VAL A 58 0.54 -6.02 4.61
C VAL A 58 -0.80 -6.35 3.94
N GLY A 59 -1.20 -7.63 3.98
CA GLY A 59 -2.50 -8.14 3.55
C GLY A 59 -3.32 -8.73 4.71
N ASN A 60 -4.57 -9.14 4.42
CA ASN A 60 -5.47 -9.62 5.46
C ASN A 60 -5.11 -11.03 5.95
N HIS A 61 -4.41 -11.84 5.17
CA HIS A 61 -3.87 -13.11 5.66
C HIS A 61 -2.72 -12.92 6.64
N ASP A 62 -2.02 -11.79 6.56
CA ASP A 62 -0.85 -11.48 7.39
C ASP A 62 -1.24 -11.02 8.80
N VAL A 63 -2.28 -10.19 8.93
CA VAL A 63 -2.67 -9.56 10.21
C VAL A 63 -4.16 -9.68 10.55
N GLY A 64 -4.96 -10.24 9.64
CA GLY A 64 -6.40 -10.35 9.75
C GLY A 64 -7.14 -9.22 9.03
N PHE A 65 -8.44 -9.44 8.79
CA PHE A 65 -9.35 -8.34 8.48
C PHE A 65 -9.39 -7.33 9.64
N HIS A 66 -9.95 -6.14 9.39
CA HIS A 66 -9.97 -5.06 10.38
C HIS A 66 -10.43 -5.51 11.78
N TYR A 67 -11.54 -6.23 11.86
CA TYR A 67 -12.12 -6.71 13.14
C TYR A 67 -11.25 -7.75 13.88
N MET A 68 -10.26 -8.34 13.21
CA MET A 68 -9.31 -9.31 13.77
C MET A 68 -7.92 -8.71 14.04
N MET A 69 -7.69 -7.49 13.55
CA MET A 69 -6.40 -6.84 13.60
C MET A 69 -6.17 -6.28 15.01
N THR A 70 -5.01 -6.59 15.57
CA THR A 70 -4.60 -6.09 16.89
C THR A 70 -3.33 -5.27 16.76
N ALA A 71 -3.05 -4.42 17.76
CA ALA A 71 -1.80 -3.66 17.81
C ALA A 71 -0.56 -4.58 17.73
N HIS A 72 -0.60 -5.70 18.46
CA HIS A 72 0.49 -6.70 18.46
C HIS A 72 0.70 -7.34 17.07
N LYS A 73 -0.36 -7.79 16.39
CA LYS A 73 -0.25 -8.36 15.02
C LYS A 73 0.32 -7.35 14.03
N SER A 74 -0.16 -6.10 14.08
CA SER A 74 0.34 -5.02 13.22
C SER A 74 1.80 -4.68 13.53
N GLN A 75 2.18 -4.65 14.81
CA GLN A 75 3.52 -4.33 15.26
C GLN A 75 4.52 -5.42 14.86
N ARG A 76 4.26 -6.69 15.16
CA ARG A 76 5.18 -7.79 14.81
C ARG A 76 5.39 -7.90 13.30
N PHE A 77 4.36 -7.63 12.50
CA PHE A 77 4.47 -7.55 11.04
C PHE A 77 5.38 -6.39 10.61
N THR A 78 5.15 -5.19 11.17
CA THR A 78 5.95 -4.00 10.88
C THR A 78 7.42 -4.23 11.22
N GLU A 79 7.70 -4.84 12.36
CA GLU A 79 9.08 -5.13 12.82
C GLU A 79 9.76 -6.17 11.92
N ALA A 80 9.06 -7.26 11.57
CA ALA A 80 9.62 -8.32 10.74
C ALA A 80 9.90 -7.89 9.29
N PHE A 81 9.07 -7.00 8.74
CA PHE A 81 9.10 -6.65 7.31
C PHE A 81 9.46 -5.20 7.01
N GLN A 82 9.66 -4.35 8.03
CA GLN A 82 9.90 -2.91 7.88
C GLN A 82 8.78 -2.22 7.08
N SER A 83 7.55 -2.70 7.23
CA SER A 83 6.36 -2.24 6.51
C SER A 83 5.41 -1.52 7.48
N PRO A 84 5.57 -0.21 7.72
CA PRO A 84 4.66 0.54 8.59
C PRO A 84 3.22 0.59 8.03
N THR A 85 2.27 0.94 8.90
CA THR A 85 0.84 1.10 8.55
C THR A 85 0.63 2.01 7.34
N VAL A 86 1.39 3.10 7.24
CA VAL A 86 1.46 3.97 6.07
C VAL A 86 2.90 4.45 5.95
N GLY A 87 3.46 4.40 4.74
CA GLY A 87 4.80 4.90 4.48
C GLY A 87 4.95 5.53 3.10
N MET A 88 6.04 6.27 2.95
CA MET A 88 6.45 6.87 1.69
C MET A 88 7.90 6.51 1.41
N LEU A 89 8.18 6.19 0.16
CA LEU A 89 9.48 5.74 -0.31
C LEU A 89 9.81 6.45 -1.62
N HIS A 90 11.04 6.92 -1.75
CA HIS A 90 11.56 7.54 -2.97
C HIS A 90 12.65 6.66 -3.57
N ILE A 91 12.42 6.14 -4.76
CA ILE A 91 13.44 5.37 -5.49
C ILE A 91 13.52 5.89 -6.92
N ASN A 92 14.74 6.24 -7.35
CA ASN A 92 15.03 6.67 -8.72
C ASN A 92 14.11 7.80 -9.24
N GLY A 93 13.81 8.77 -8.38
CA GLY A 93 12.93 9.91 -8.71
C GLY A 93 11.43 9.59 -8.71
N VAL A 94 11.04 8.35 -8.41
CA VAL A 94 9.65 7.91 -8.28
C VAL A 94 9.27 7.81 -6.81
N THR A 95 8.12 8.38 -6.47
CA THR A 95 7.55 8.33 -5.14
C THR A 95 6.50 7.23 -5.05
N PHE A 96 6.66 6.36 -4.07
CA PHE A 96 5.71 5.33 -3.72
C PHE A 96 5.10 5.67 -2.37
N VAL A 97 3.79 5.46 -2.24
CA VAL A 97 3.08 5.55 -0.96
C VAL A 97 2.42 4.21 -0.74
N PHE A 98 2.72 3.56 0.37
CA PHE A 98 2.14 2.27 0.69
C PHE A 98 1.26 2.36 1.94
N ILE A 99 0.18 1.58 1.95
CA ILE A 99 -0.88 1.66 2.95
C ILE A 99 -1.32 0.26 3.35
N ASN A 100 -1.40 0.03 4.66
CA ASN A 100 -2.17 -1.05 5.25
C ASN A 100 -3.67 -0.79 5.00
N SER A 101 -4.23 -1.49 4.01
CA SER A 101 -5.64 -1.33 3.63
C SER A 101 -6.62 -1.71 4.73
N MET A 102 -6.23 -2.60 5.66
CA MET A 102 -7.06 -3.00 6.79
C MET A 102 -7.15 -1.90 7.85
N ALA A 103 -6.22 -0.93 7.84
CA ALA A 103 -6.29 0.28 8.67
C ALA A 103 -7.13 1.40 8.02
N MET A 104 -7.78 1.15 6.88
CA MET A 104 -8.65 2.10 6.18
C MET A 104 -10.15 1.81 6.40
N GLU A 105 -10.50 1.21 7.54
CA GLU A 105 -11.89 0.89 7.92
C GLU A 105 -12.74 2.15 8.12
N GLY A 106 -12.13 3.21 8.67
CA GLY A 106 -12.79 4.50 8.90
C GLY A 106 -13.70 4.56 10.12
N ASP A 107 -13.54 3.64 11.07
CA ASP A 107 -14.31 3.56 12.32
C ASP A 107 -13.74 4.41 13.47
N GLY A 108 -12.56 5.02 13.27
CA GLY A 108 -11.91 5.89 14.25
C GLY A 108 -11.12 5.15 15.34
N CYS A 109 -10.88 3.83 15.20
CA CYS A 109 -9.98 3.13 16.11
C CYS A 109 -8.53 3.66 16.01
N SER A 110 -7.67 3.27 16.95
CA SER A 110 -6.29 3.75 17.01
C SER A 110 -5.50 3.48 15.72
N LEU A 111 -5.65 2.30 15.12
CA LEU A 111 -4.96 1.92 13.87
C LEU A 111 -5.43 2.79 12.70
N CYS A 112 -6.74 3.06 12.60
CA CYS A 112 -7.32 3.96 11.59
C CYS A 112 -6.87 5.41 11.77
N ALA A 113 -6.80 5.87 13.02
CA ALA A 113 -6.37 7.22 13.37
C ALA A 113 -4.90 7.44 13.01
N GLU A 114 -4.03 6.48 13.33
CA GLU A 114 -2.61 6.49 12.97
C GLU A 114 -2.43 6.52 11.45
N ALA A 115 -3.13 5.64 10.71
CA ALA A 115 -3.08 5.62 9.26
C ALA A 115 -3.51 6.97 8.65
N SER A 116 -4.60 7.54 9.16
CA SER A 116 -5.11 8.84 8.71
C SER A 116 -4.15 9.98 9.02
N GLN A 117 -3.50 9.96 10.18
CA GLN A 117 -2.49 10.96 10.55
C GLN A 117 -1.27 10.87 9.63
N SER A 118 -0.74 9.67 9.42
CA SER A 118 0.40 9.44 8.52
C SER A 118 0.10 9.84 7.07
N LEU A 119 -1.10 9.53 6.57
CA LEU A 119 -1.54 10.00 5.25
C LEU A 119 -1.62 11.53 5.15
N ASN A 120 -2.11 12.20 6.19
CA ASN A 120 -2.16 13.66 6.21
C ASN A 120 -0.74 14.26 6.23
N LEU A 121 0.21 13.67 6.94
CA LEU A 121 1.61 14.10 6.95
C LEU A 121 2.27 13.91 5.57
N ILE A 122 2.14 12.72 4.96
CA ILE A 122 2.64 12.45 3.61
C ILE A 122 2.00 13.39 2.59
N SER A 123 0.69 13.63 2.69
CA SER A 123 -0.01 14.57 1.81
C SER A 123 0.57 15.99 1.91
N GLN A 124 0.95 16.44 3.12
CA GLN A 124 1.61 17.74 3.29
C GLN A 124 3.01 17.75 2.68
N GLN A 125 3.79 16.68 2.87
CA GLN A 125 5.13 16.55 2.29
C GLN A 125 5.08 16.57 0.76
N LEU A 126 4.17 15.82 0.14
CA LEU A 126 3.97 15.81 -1.31
C LEU A 126 3.55 17.18 -1.83
N LYS A 127 2.69 17.90 -1.10
CA LYS A 127 2.32 19.28 -1.43
C LYS A 127 3.53 20.22 -1.39
N CYS A 128 4.35 20.12 -0.35
CA CYS A 128 5.60 20.88 -0.23
C CYS A 128 6.58 20.57 -1.36
N ALA A 129 6.73 19.30 -1.75
CA ALA A 129 7.58 18.92 -2.87
C ALA A 129 7.08 19.49 -4.20
N LYS A 130 5.76 19.56 -4.37
CA LYS A 130 5.13 20.07 -5.60
C LYS A 130 5.16 21.59 -5.71
N GLU A 131 4.87 22.30 -4.62
CA GLU A 131 4.74 23.76 -4.57
C GLU A 131 6.07 24.45 -4.21
N GLY A 132 7.01 23.71 -3.63
CA GLY A 132 8.33 24.17 -3.20
C GLY A 132 8.47 24.22 -1.67
N PHE A 133 9.56 23.67 -1.16
CA PHE A 133 9.87 23.60 0.28
C PHE A 133 10.10 24.97 0.96
N LYS A 134 10.14 26.07 0.20
CA LYS A 134 10.20 27.44 0.73
C LYS A 134 8.84 27.95 1.23
N ALA A 135 7.76 27.24 0.95
CA ALA A 135 6.43 27.59 1.44
C ALA A 135 6.33 27.43 2.97
N LYS A 136 5.46 28.23 3.59
CA LYS A 136 5.24 28.22 5.04
C LYS A 136 4.77 26.83 5.52
N GLY A 137 5.47 26.23 6.47
CA GLY A 137 5.12 24.94 7.07
C GLY A 137 5.78 23.72 6.38
N CYS A 138 6.62 23.96 5.37
CA CYS A 138 7.41 22.94 4.68
C CYS A 138 8.84 22.81 5.21
N ASP A 139 9.28 23.79 6.00
CA ASP A 139 10.57 23.94 6.65
C ASP A 139 10.93 22.79 7.64
N LYS A 140 9.94 21.99 8.05
CA LYS A 140 10.11 20.79 8.89
C LYS A 140 10.36 19.50 8.10
N TYR A 141 10.34 19.55 6.77
CA TYR A 141 10.46 18.37 5.92
C TYR A 141 11.74 18.43 5.09
N GLU A 142 12.43 17.31 4.98
CA GLU A 142 13.59 17.20 4.09
C GLU A 142 13.16 17.35 2.62
N PRO A 143 13.82 18.22 1.84
CA PRO A 143 13.46 18.42 0.45
C PRO A 143 13.68 17.17 -0.42
N PHE A 144 12.71 16.86 -1.28
CA PHE A 144 12.82 15.82 -2.29
C PHE A 144 12.17 16.25 -3.62
N GLN A 145 12.55 15.58 -4.71
CA GLN A 145 11.95 15.84 -6.01
C GLN A 145 10.54 15.27 -6.08
N TYR A 146 9.57 16.13 -6.41
CA TYR A 146 8.19 15.68 -6.60
C TYR A 146 8.06 14.78 -7.82
N SER A 147 7.34 13.68 -7.63
CA SER A 147 6.73 12.87 -8.67
C SER A 147 5.32 12.51 -8.25
N ARG A 148 4.44 12.21 -9.22
CA ARG A 148 3.09 11.74 -8.90
C ARG A 148 3.22 10.40 -8.15
N PRO A 149 2.66 10.28 -6.94
CA PRO A 149 2.86 9.10 -6.12
C PRO A 149 2.17 7.87 -6.73
N ILE A 150 2.85 6.73 -6.67
CA ILE A 150 2.27 5.42 -6.96
C ILE A 150 1.76 4.85 -5.63
N LEU A 151 0.47 4.56 -5.58
CA LEU A 151 -0.18 3.98 -4.41
C LEU A 151 -0.03 2.46 -4.42
N LEU A 152 0.47 1.90 -3.32
CA LEU A 152 0.65 0.46 -3.12
C LEU A 152 -0.19 0.00 -1.92
N GLN A 153 -1.05 -0.98 -2.12
CA GLN A 153 -1.91 -1.52 -1.08
C GLN A 153 -2.38 -2.92 -1.46
N HIS A 154 -2.85 -3.68 -0.46
CA HIS A 154 -3.36 -5.03 -0.68
C HIS A 154 -4.80 -5.03 -1.20
N PHE A 155 -5.75 -4.39 -0.50
CA PHE A 155 -7.12 -4.29 -1.02
C PHE A 155 -7.20 -3.28 -2.17
N PRO A 156 -7.92 -3.60 -3.26
CA PRO A 156 -8.15 -2.64 -4.33
C PRO A 156 -8.99 -1.45 -3.83
N LEU A 157 -8.89 -0.34 -4.56
CA LEU A 157 -9.81 0.79 -4.39
C LEU A 157 -11.26 0.36 -4.63
N PHE A 158 -12.20 1.15 -4.12
CA PHE A 158 -13.62 0.87 -4.23
C PHE A 158 -14.04 0.69 -5.69
N ARG A 159 -14.72 -0.43 -5.93
CA ARG A 159 -15.45 -0.72 -7.16
C ARG A 159 -16.62 -1.63 -6.81
N GLN A 160 -17.70 -1.55 -7.58
CA GLN A 160 -18.92 -2.32 -7.27
C GLN A 160 -18.77 -3.81 -7.57
N SER A 161 -18.06 -4.15 -8.64
CA SER A 161 -17.82 -5.53 -9.09
C SER A 161 -16.73 -5.54 -10.18
N ASP A 162 -16.46 -6.72 -10.75
CA ASP A 162 -15.57 -6.91 -11.90
C ASP A 162 -16.25 -6.70 -13.26
N ALA A 163 -17.47 -6.16 -13.30
CA ALA A 163 -18.29 -6.06 -14.52
C ALA A 163 -17.62 -5.29 -15.66
N ASN A 164 -16.76 -4.33 -15.32
CA ASN A 164 -16.05 -3.48 -16.27
C ASN A 164 -14.64 -4.01 -16.63
N CYS A 165 -14.21 -5.13 -16.06
CA CYS A 165 -12.91 -5.72 -16.33
C CYS A 165 -12.96 -6.54 -17.63
N SER A 166 -12.12 -6.19 -18.60
CA SER A 166 -12.05 -6.82 -19.93
C SER A 166 -10.67 -7.42 -20.26
N THR A 167 -9.75 -7.43 -19.30
CA THR A 167 -8.40 -8.00 -19.45
C THR A 167 -8.41 -9.52 -19.46
N GLU A 168 -7.30 -10.11 -19.90
CA GLU A 168 -7.11 -11.57 -19.94
C GLU A 168 -7.29 -12.21 -18.55
N ASP A 169 -6.82 -11.53 -17.51
CA ASP A 169 -6.95 -11.97 -16.11
C ASP A 169 -8.29 -11.57 -15.44
N ALA A 170 -9.28 -11.12 -16.21
CA ALA A 170 -10.57 -10.75 -15.63
C ALA A 170 -11.33 -11.98 -15.11
N ALA A 171 -12.10 -11.80 -14.03
CA ALA A 171 -12.91 -12.87 -13.44
C ALA A 171 -13.82 -13.57 -14.46
N PRO A 172 -14.20 -14.85 -14.26
CA PRO A 172 -15.17 -15.53 -15.10
C PRO A 172 -16.46 -14.73 -15.26
N ALA A 173 -17.14 -14.85 -16.41
CA ALA A 173 -18.31 -14.03 -16.73
C ALA A 173 -19.43 -14.10 -15.68
N GLN A 174 -19.59 -15.25 -15.01
CA GLN A 174 -20.57 -15.42 -13.93
C GLN A 174 -20.20 -14.65 -12.65
N GLU A 175 -18.92 -14.41 -12.41
CA GLU A 175 -18.40 -13.76 -11.20
C GLU A 175 -18.25 -12.25 -11.40
N LYS A 176 -18.11 -11.77 -12.65
CA LYS A 176 -17.92 -10.34 -12.94
C LYS A 176 -19.01 -9.44 -12.37
N THR A 177 -20.25 -9.92 -12.31
CA THR A 177 -21.38 -9.15 -11.81
C THR A 177 -21.64 -9.32 -10.32
N VAL A 178 -20.90 -10.20 -9.63
CA VAL A 178 -21.01 -10.37 -8.18
C VAL A 178 -20.53 -9.10 -7.50
N ALA A 179 -21.40 -8.55 -6.65
CA ALA A 179 -21.11 -7.32 -5.94
C ALA A 179 -20.02 -7.54 -4.89
N PHE A 180 -19.01 -6.67 -4.91
CA PHE A 180 -17.97 -6.67 -3.90
C PHE A 180 -18.48 -6.14 -2.56
N LYS A 181 -18.05 -6.80 -1.50
CA LYS A 181 -18.27 -6.38 -0.12
C LYS A 181 -17.24 -5.31 0.23
N SER A 182 -17.73 -4.07 0.41
CA SER A 182 -16.89 -2.98 0.91
C SER A 182 -16.22 -3.37 2.23
N LYS A 183 -14.96 -2.95 2.38
CA LYS A 183 -14.05 -3.22 3.52
C LYS A 183 -13.65 -4.69 3.69
N HIS A 184 -13.96 -5.52 2.70
CA HIS A 184 -13.58 -6.93 2.67
C HIS A 184 -12.93 -7.27 1.33
N ASP A 185 -13.64 -7.02 0.22
CA ASP A 185 -13.15 -7.30 -1.14
C ASP A 185 -12.50 -6.05 -1.77
N THR A 186 -12.90 -4.86 -1.32
CA THR A 186 -12.35 -3.57 -1.73
C THR A 186 -12.32 -2.61 -0.53
N LEU A 187 -11.58 -1.50 -0.64
CA LEU A 187 -11.78 -0.37 0.27
C LEU A 187 -13.21 0.20 0.17
N SER A 188 -13.62 0.94 1.19
CA SER A 188 -14.86 1.72 1.14
C SER A 188 -14.79 2.87 0.14
N GLN A 189 -15.95 3.35 -0.32
CA GLN A 189 -16.03 4.57 -1.13
C GLN A 189 -15.37 5.75 -0.44
N GLN A 190 -15.57 5.89 0.88
CA GLN A 190 -14.99 6.97 1.67
C GLN A 190 -13.47 6.88 1.74
N ALA A 191 -12.91 5.70 2.04
CA ALA A 191 -11.47 5.49 2.04
C ALA A 191 -10.88 5.75 0.64
N THR A 192 -11.55 5.27 -0.40
CA THR A 192 -11.15 5.52 -1.80
C THR A 192 -11.18 7.01 -2.13
N ALA A 193 -12.18 7.76 -1.67
CA ALA A 193 -12.24 9.21 -1.86
C ALA A 193 -11.16 9.96 -1.06
N GLN A 194 -10.80 9.49 0.14
CA GLN A 194 -9.68 10.02 0.91
C GLN A 194 -8.35 9.82 0.17
N LEU A 195 -8.21 8.68 -0.53
CA LEU A 195 -7.01 8.34 -1.29
C LEU A 195 -7.01 8.88 -2.72
N CYS A 196 -8.14 9.15 -3.37
CA CYS A 196 -8.16 9.47 -4.81
C CYS A 196 -9.20 10.52 -5.22
N GLY A 197 -10.11 10.91 -4.31
CA GLY A 197 -11.20 11.84 -4.59
C GLY A 197 -10.73 13.29 -4.81
N GLU A 198 -11.65 14.21 -5.10
CA GLU A 198 -11.27 15.61 -5.40
C GLU A 198 -10.47 16.27 -4.28
N LYS A 199 -10.67 15.90 -3.01
CA LYS A 199 -9.80 16.36 -1.91
C LYS A 199 -8.40 15.75 -1.99
N ALA A 200 -8.24 14.50 -2.41
CA ALA A 200 -6.94 13.89 -2.68
C ALA A 200 -6.30 14.51 -3.93
N LYS A 201 -7.10 14.78 -4.98
CA LYS A 201 -6.66 15.53 -6.15
C LYS A 201 -6.26 16.94 -5.76
N GLU A 202 -7.04 17.75 -5.05
CA GLU A 202 -6.65 19.08 -4.56
C GLU A 202 -5.39 19.03 -3.66
N ARG A 203 -5.29 18.03 -2.78
CA ARG A 203 -4.07 17.71 -2.01
C ARG A 203 -2.87 17.38 -2.91
N TRP A 204 -3.10 16.91 -4.14
CA TRP A 204 -2.06 16.44 -5.09
C TRP A 204 -1.98 17.27 -6.40
N ALA A 205 -2.87 18.24 -6.66
CA ALA A 205 -3.18 18.81 -7.98
C ALA A 205 -3.09 20.35 -8.06
N ALA A 206 -2.93 21.11 -6.97
CA ALA A 206 -2.58 22.53 -7.10
C ALA A 206 -1.23 22.64 -7.86
N LEU A 207 -1.04 23.24 -9.04
CA LEU A 207 -1.91 23.94 -9.99
C LEU A 207 -1.66 23.37 -11.41
N SER A 208 -2.69 22.91 -12.12
CA SER A 208 -2.67 22.86 -13.59
C SER A 208 -3.40 24.09 -14.14
N SER A 209 -2.79 25.27 -13.98
CA SER A 209 -3.18 26.47 -14.71
C SER A 209 -1.99 27.40 -14.83
N ARG A 210 -1.02 27.02 -15.66
CA ARG A 210 -0.30 28.03 -16.45
C ARG A 210 -0.93 28.02 -17.82
N SER A 211 -1.77 29.02 -18.03
CA SER A 211 -2.20 29.52 -19.32
C SER A 211 -1.02 29.56 -20.28
N ILE A 212 -1.16 28.86 -21.40
CA ILE A 212 -0.40 29.14 -22.60
C ILE A 212 -0.97 30.47 -23.11
N GLY A 213 -0.21 31.55 -22.89
CA GLY A 213 -0.23 32.73 -23.73
C GLY A 213 0.85 32.58 -24.79
#